data_AF-A0A9X5UJB2-F1
#
_entry.id   AF-A0A9X5UJB2-F1
#
_cell.length_a   1.000
_cell.length_b   1.000
_cell.length_c   1.000
_cell.angle_alpha   90.00
_cell.angle_beta   90.00
_cell.angle_gamma   90.00
#
_symmetry.space_group_name_H-M   'P 1'
#
loop_
_entity.id
_entity.type
_entity.pdbx_description
1 polymer ?
#
loop_
_entity_poly.entity_id
_entity_poly.type
_entity_poly.pdbx_seq_one_letter_code
_entity_poly.pdbx_strand_id
1 'polypeptide(L)'
;MVLKETQETEEIIQRIAALDIGKAELTCCVRVPDDDRPGRRLQEVATYPTMTRSLVGMADHLRTLGVTRVIMEATSVIRRRREAVRDGG
;
A
#
# COMPACT_ATOMS: atom_id res chain seq x y z
N MET A 1 -5.54 20.89 27.56
CA MET A 1 -4.99 20.23 26.36
C MET A 1 -5.25 21.17 25.20
N VAL A 2 -4.21 21.75 24.60
CA VAL A 2 -4.36 22.73 23.50
C VAL A 2 -3.90 22.04 22.21
N LEU A 3 -4.82 21.87 21.28
CA LEU A 3 -4.52 21.41 19.91
C LEU A 3 -3.85 22.57 19.17
N LYS A 4 -2.74 22.30 18.48
CA LYS A 4 -2.02 23.29 17.68
C LYS A 4 -2.30 23.06 16.21
N GLU A 5 -2.49 24.16 15.48
CA GLU A 5 -2.53 24.15 14.02
C GLU A 5 -1.16 23.72 13.46
N THR A 6 -1.18 22.72 12.60
CA THR A 6 0.00 22.25 11.87
C THR A 6 0.08 23.01 10.55
N GLN A 7 1.21 23.66 10.28
CA GLN A 7 1.50 24.22 8.96
C GLN A 7 1.92 23.07 8.02
N GLU A 8 0.99 22.18 7.69
CA GLU A 8 1.21 21.16 6.67
C GLU A 8 0.83 21.78 5.33
N THR A 9 1.85 22.12 4.53
CA THR A 9 1.61 22.57 3.15
C THR A 9 1.18 21.34 2.35
N GLU A 10 -0.04 21.34 1.79
CA GLU A 10 -0.49 20.28 0.86
C GLU A 10 0.40 20.28 -0.38
N GLU A 11 1.46 19.47 -0.36
CA GLU A 11 2.25 19.19 -1.55
C GLU A 11 1.44 18.30 -2.48
N ILE A 12 1.17 18.76 -3.72
CA ILE A 12 0.58 17.90 -4.75
C ILE A 12 1.64 16.92 -5.22
N ILE A 13 1.60 15.70 -4.70
CA ILE A 13 2.55 14.66 -5.05
C ILE A 13 2.16 14.03 -6.38
N GLN A 14 3.02 14.26 -7.37
CA GLN A 14 2.77 13.85 -8.75
C GLN A 14 2.94 12.34 -8.97
N ARG A 15 3.73 11.66 -8.13
CA ARG A 15 4.10 10.24 -8.26
C ARG A 15 3.86 9.53 -6.93
N ILE A 16 2.78 8.75 -6.86
CA ILE A 16 2.31 8.12 -5.61
C ILE A 16 2.08 6.63 -5.81
N ALA A 17 2.21 5.86 -4.73
CA ALA A 17 1.67 4.50 -4.67
C ALA A 17 0.80 4.30 -3.42
N ALA A 18 -0.21 3.45 -3.53
CA ALA A 18 -1.02 2.96 -2.42
C ALA A 18 -0.85 1.44 -2.33
N LEU A 19 -0.52 0.95 -1.13
CA LEU A 19 -0.33 -0.46 -0.83
C LEU A 19 -1.44 -0.93 0.11
N ASP A 20 -2.13 -1.99 -0.30
CA ASP A 20 -3.06 -2.76 0.52
C ASP A 20 -2.41 -4.11 0.85
N ILE A 21 -2.00 -4.28 2.10
CA ILE A 21 -1.26 -5.45 2.58
C ILE A 21 -2.24 -6.46 3.17
N GLY A 22 -2.50 -7.53 2.42
CA GLY A 22 -3.19 -8.73 2.90
C GLY A 22 -2.22 -9.76 3.51
N LYS A 23 -2.77 -10.93 3.89
CA LYS A 23 -1.98 -11.99 4.52
C LYS A 23 -1.02 -12.72 3.55
N ALA A 24 -1.53 -13.05 2.36
CA ALA A 24 -0.80 -13.82 1.35
C ALA A 24 -0.35 -12.97 0.16
N GLU A 25 -1.01 -11.84 -0.03
CA GLU A 25 -0.85 -10.96 -1.17
C GLU A 25 -0.94 -9.51 -0.75
N LEU A 26 -0.40 -8.65 -1.59
CA LEU A 26 -0.34 -7.22 -1.47
C LEU A 26 -0.80 -6.64 -2.80
N THR A 27 -1.75 -5.72 -2.77
CA THR A 27 -2.15 -4.96 -3.95
C THR A 27 -1.45 -3.60 -3.94
N CYS A 28 -0.77 -3.27 -5.02
CA CYS A 28 -0.10 -2.00 -5.24
C CYS A 28 -0.80 -1.23 -6.36
N CYS A 29 -1.23 -0.01 -6.08
CA CYS A 29 -1.75 0.92 -7.07
C CYS A 29 -0.78 2.09 -7.21
N VAL A 30 -0.22 2.29 -8.40
CA VAL A 30 0.71 3.38 -8.70
C VAL A 30 0.03 4.40 -9.59
N ARG A 31 0.25 5.68 -9.32
CA ARG A 31 -0.22 6.78 -10.18
C ARG A 31 0.91 7.78 -10.41
N VAL A 32 1.24 8.03 -11.68
CA VAL A 32 2.32 8.93 -12.12
C VAL A 32 1.83 9.84 -13.26
N PRO A 33 2.51 10.94 -13.60
CA PRO A 33 2.20 11.73 -14.78
C PRO A 33 2.37 10.90 -16.06
N ASP A 34 1.57 11.21 -17.08
CA ASP A 34 1.80 10.71 -18.44
C ASP A 34 2.79 11.66 -19.14
N ASP A 35 4.02 11.21 -19.36
CA ASP A 35 5.08 12.03 -19.96
C ASP A 35 4.78 12.38 -21.43
N ASP A 36 3.95 11.59 -22.12
CA ASP A 36 3.53 11.84 -23.51
C ASP A 36 2.30 12.76 -23.61
N ARG A 37 1.47 12.82 -22.55
CA ARG A 37 0.22 13.58 -22.53
C ARG A 37 0.14 14.50 -21.31
N PRO A 38 0.63 15.76 -21.43
CA PRO A 38 0.62 16.73 -20.34
C PRO A 38 -0.77 16.88 -19.70
N GLY A 39 -0.81 16.86 -18.36
CA GLY A 39 -2.06 16.95 -17.58
C GLY A 39 -2.83 15.63 -17.44
N ARG A 40 -2.39 14.54 -18.09
CA ARG A 40 -2.91 13.19 -17.87
C ARG A 40 -2.03 12.43 -16.87
N ARG A 41 -2.59 11.37 -16.30
CA ARG A 41 -1.89 10.48 -15.37
C ARG A 41 -2.05 9.04 -15.81
N LEU A 42 -1.00 8.26 -15.64
CA LEU A 42 -1.01 6.82 -15.81
C LEU A 42 -1.32 6.16 -14.46
N GLN A 43 -2.02 5.04 -14.51
CA GLN A 43 -2.31 4.22 -13.34
C GLN A 43 -1.99 2.76 -13.64
N GLU A 44 -1.29 2.12 -12.72
CA GLU A 44 -1.00 0.70 -12.74
C GLU A 44 -1.53 0.07 -11.44
N VAL A 45 -2.18 -1.09 -11.55
CA VAL A 45 -2.59 -1.90 -10.40
C VAL A 45 -2.01 -3.29 -10.58
N ALA A 46 -1.22 -3.73 -9.59
CA ALA A 46 -0.55 -5.02 -9.61
C ALA A 46 -0.65 -5.70 -8.23
N THR A 47 -0.81 -7.02 -8.23
CA THR A 47 -0.84 -7.84 -7.02
C THR A 47 0.47 -8.61 -6.89
N TYR A 48 1.09 -8.55 -5.72
CA TYR A 48 2.34 -9.22 -5.39
C TYR A 48 2.10 -10.20 -4.24
N PRO A 49 2.68 -11.41 -4.26
CA PRO A 49 2.65 -12.26 -3.07
C PRO A 49 3.52 -11.65 -1.96
N THR A 50 3.20 -11.94 -0.69
CA THR A 50 3.93 -11.44 0.49
C THR A 50 5.26 -12.16 0.75
N MET A 51 5.98 -12.51 -0.32
CA MET A 51 7.31 -13.09 -0.27
C MET A 51 8.36 -11.99 -0.42
N THR A 52 9.44 -12.03 0.38
CA THR A 52 10.48 -10.98 0.40
C THR A 52 10.99 -10.60 -0.99
N ARG A 53 11.23 -11.58 -1.86
CA ARG A 53 11.70 -11.34 -3.23
C ARG A 53 10.71 -10.50 -4.06
N SER A 54 9.41 -10.77 -3.93
CA SER A 54 8.38 -10.05 -4.66
C SER A 54 8.21 -8.62 -4.16
N LEU A 55 8.37 -8.41 -2.84
CA LEU A 55 8.36 -7.08 -2.23
C LEU A 55 9.58 -6.24 -2.67
N VAL A 56 10.76 -6.85 -2.78
CA VAL A 56 11.95 -6.17 -3.31
C VAL A 56 11.74 -5.78 -4.79
N GLY A 57 11.25 -6.69 -5.61
CA GLY A 57 10.94 -6.38 -7.02
C GLY A 57 9.90 -5.27 -7.17
N MET A 58 8.88 -5.24 -6.32
CA MET A 58 7.94 -4.13 -6.26
C MET A 58 8.63 -2.82 -5.85
N ALA A 59 9.48 -2.82 -4.82
CA ALA A 59 10.19 -1.63 -4.38
C ALA A 59 11.08 -1.04 -5.48
N ASP A 60 11.74 -1.89 -6.27
CA ASP A 60 12.55 -1.48 -7.41
C ASP A 60 11.69 -0.92 -8.55
N HIS A 61 10.50 -1.48 -8.79
CA HIS A 61 9.51 -0.94 -9.72
C HIS A 61 9.04 0.46 -9.32
N LEU A 62 8.68 0.66 -8.05
CA LEU A 62 8.28 1.96 -7.51
C LEU A 62 9.40 3.01 -7.63
N ARG A 63 10.65 2.61 -7.42
CA ARG A 63 11.82 3.49 -7.64
C ARG A 63 11.98 3.88 -9.10
N THR A 64 11.80 2.94 -10.02
CA THR A 64 11.90 3.19 -11.47
C THR A 64 10.83 4.19 -11.92
N LEU A 65 9.62 4.11 -11.34
CA LEU A 65 8.53 5.05 -11.59
C LEU A 65 8.70 6.40 -10.87
N GLY A 66 9.76 6.58 -10.06
CA GLY A 66 10.02 7.82 -9.34
C GLY A 66 8.97 8.13 -8.27
N VAL A 67 8.33 7.12 -7.69
CA VAL A 67 7.35 7.29 -6.61
C VAL A 67 8.04 7.88 -5.38
N THR A 68 7.52 9.00 -4.88
CA THR A 68 8.10 9.71 -3.72
C THR A 68 7.28 9.58 -2.45
N ARG A 69 6.00 9.17 -2.57
CA ARG A 69 5.15 8.86 -1.42
C ARG A 69 4.41 7.56 -1.62
N VAL A 70 4.45 6.73 -0.58
CA VAL A 70 3.72 5.47 -0.48
C VAL A 70 2.78 5.55 0.71
N ILE A 71 1.50 5.28 0.47
CA ILE A 71 0.49 5.13 1.51
C ILE A 71 0.29 3.64 1.73
N MET A 72 0.20 3.21 2.99
CA MET A 72 0.10 1.79 3.34
C MET A 72 -1.09 1.54 4.26
N GLU A 73 -1.91 0.56 3.89
CA GLU A 73 -2.98 -0.03 4.71
C GLU A 73 -2.66 -1.52 4.92
N ALA A 74 -2.95 -2.05 6.10
CA ALA A 74 -2.73 -3.46 6.41
C ALA A 74 -3.96 -4.06 7.08
N THR A 75 -4.62 -4.98 6.37
CA THR A 75 -5.81 -5.65 6.88
C THR A 75 -5.42 -6.92 7.67
N SER A 76 -5.55 -6.86 9.01
CA SER A 76 -5.35 -8.03 9.88
C SER A 76 -6.56 -8.98 9.88
N VAL A 77 -6.34 -10.30 9.80
CA VAL A 77 -7.41 -11.32 9.91
C VAL A 77 -7.53 -11.82 11.35
N ILE A 78 -8.65 -11.53 12.02
CA ILE A 78 -8.98 -12.15 13.32
C ILE A 78 -9.39 -13.61 13.09
N ARG A 79 -8.54 -14.56 13.50
CA ARG A 79 -8.91 -15.98 13.53
C ARG A 79 -9.80 -16.22 14.76
N ARG A 80 -11.09 -16.56 14.56
CA ARG A 80 -11.93 -17.12 15.63
C ARG A 80 -11.29 -18.42 16.11
N ARG A 81 -10.73 -18.44 17.32
CA ARG A 81 -10.33 -19.67 18.00
C ARG A 81 -11.62 -20.48 18.20
N ARG A 82 -11.76 -21.63 17.53
CA ARG A 82 -12.75 -22.63 17.98
C ARG A 82 -12.20 -23.20 19.27
N GLU A 83 -12.79 -22.83 20.40
CA GLU A 83 -12.61 -23.58 21.63
C GLU A 83 -13.14 -24.99 21.39
N ALA A 84 -12.24 -25.97 21.43
CA ALA A 84 -12.64 -27.36 21.51
C ALA A 84 -13.28 -27.54 22.90
N VAL A 85 -14.61 -27.66 22.91
CA VAL A 85 -15.33 -28.22 24.05
C VAL A 85 -14.76 -29.62 24.25
N ARG A 86 -14.01 -29.80 25.33
CA ARG A 86 -13.64 -31.12 25.82
C ARG A 86 -14.87 -31.67 26.54
N ASP A 87 -15.62 -32.52 25.86
CA ASP A 87 -16.47 -33.49 26.56
C ASP A 87 -15.55 -34.50 27.26
N GLY A 88 -15.76 -34.66 28.55
CA GLY A 88 -15.01 -35.60 29.37
C GLY A 88 -15.75 -35.88 30.67
N GLY A 89 -16.31 -37.10 30.77
CA GLY A 89 -16.71 -37.76 32.00
C GLY A 89 -18.21 -37.99 32.14
#